data_AF-A0A166AY67-F1
#
_entry.id   AF-A0A166AY67-F1
#
_cell.length_a   1.000
_cell.length_b   1.000
_cell.length_c   1.000
_cell.angle_alpha   90.00
_cell.angle_beta   90.00
_cell.angle_gamma   90.00
#
_symmetry.space_group_name_H-M   'P 1'
#
loop_
_entity.id
_entity.type
_entity.pdbx_description
1 polymer ?
#
loop_
_entity_poly.entity_id
_entity_poly.type
_entity_poly.pdbx_seq_one_letter_code
_entity_poly.pdbx_strand_id
1 'polypeptide(L)'
;MVSSSLVVLADGLLPFDAFGFEYLELTSSAASEQSFLDCEAICKLGLMPKILTHIRCHMDDARIAVETGVDGVDVVIGISSLLRHPNPRQVDDLVRTLRSVVSCDIEIHLHNDTGMAIANAYSARMAGATHIDTSVLGIGERVGITTLGSLVACMYTANPEYVKSKYNLPMLREVENLVAEAVEVNVPFSNPITGYCAFTHKAGIHAKAILNNPSTYEILKPEDFGLTRYVSIGHRLTGWNAVKSRVEQLGLKLTDDEIKDATAKIKELADVRTQSMDDVDSLLRVYHSGIQSGELAVGQKVTLDRLLAERRQDRRRSRYEYVARFLEFLVCVLAAFSQSFVYQIKTAV
;
A
#
# COMPACT_ATOMS: atom_id res chain seq x y z
N MET A 1 22.84 24.17 17.52
CA MET A 1 22.64 23.37 16.29
C MET A 1 21.94 22.09 16.71
N VAL A 2 20.61 22.10 16.80
CA VAL A 2 19.84 20.85 16.75
C VAL A 2 20.08 20.34 15.33
N SER A 3 20.86 19.28 15.20
CA SER A 3 21.48 18.90 13.91
C SER A 3 20.39 18.62 12.88
N SER A 4 20.65 18.98 11.62
CA SER A 4 19.78 18.72 10.47
C SER A 4 19.32 17.25 10.38
N SER A 5 20.09 16.32 10.94
CA SER A 5 19.76 14.90 11.05
C SER A 5 18.56 14.62 11.94
N LEU A 6 18.39 15.37 13.04
CA LEU A 6 17.28 15.18 13.98
C LEU A 6 15.95 15.69 13.40
N VAL A 7 16.02 16.73 12.57
CA VAL A 7 14.86 17.26 11.82
C VAL A 7 14.43 16.28 10.73
N VAL A 8 15.38 15.68 9.99
CA VAL A 8 15.07 14.66 8.98
C VAL A 8 14.49 13.39 9.61
N LEU A 9 15.01 12.96 10.77
CA LEU A 9 14.44 11.84 11.55
C LEU A 9 13.04 12.15 12.09
N ALA A 10 12.82 13.37 12.61
CA ALA A 10 11.52 13.80 13.09
C ALA A 10 10.49 13.86 11.94
N ASP A 11 10.84 14.51 10.83
CA ASP A 11 9.98 14.63 9.65
C ASP A 11 9.66 13.27 9.02
N GLY A 12 10.62 12.34 9.03
CA GLY A 12 10.43 10.96 8.57
C GLY A 12 9.53 10.13 9.48
N LEU A 13 9.36 10.47 10.75
CA LEU A 13 8.51 9.72 11.69
C LEU A 13 7.12 10.35 11.89
N LEU A 14 6.87 11.55 11.38
CA LEU A 14 5.55 12.20 11.41
C LEU A 14 4.43 11.31 10.83
N PRO A 15 4.60 10.60 9.69
CA PRO A 15 3.57 9.71 9.18
C PRO A 15 3.26 8.54 10.12
N PHE A 16 4.25 8.07 10.88
CA PHE A 16 4.06 7.00 11.85
C PHE A 16 3.28 7.49 13.07
N ASP A 17 3.63 8.66 13.60
CA ASP A 17 2.90 9.30 14.69
C ASP A 17 1.43 9.59 14.31
N ALA A 18 1.22 10.10 13.09
CA ALA A 18 -0.10 10.44 12.57
C ALA A 18 -0.99 9.22 12.24
N PHE A 19 -0.42 8.03 12.06
CA PHE A 19 -1.18 6.81 11.75
C PHE A 19 -1.91 6.25 12.98
N GLY A 20 -1.35 6.44 14.19
CA GLY A 20 -1.93 5.94 15.45
C GLY A 20 -1.35 4.61 15.92
N PHE A 21 -0.04 4.39 15.76
CA PHE A 21 0.63 3.26 16.40
C PHE A 21 0.64 3.40 17.93
N GLU A 22 0.48 2.29 18.64
CA GLU A 22 0.62 2.27 20.11
C GLU A 22 2.06 2.00 20.54
N TYR A 23 2.79 1.24 19.73
CA TYR A 23 4.16 0.82 20.01
C TYR A 23 5.00 0.86 18.74
N LEU A 24 6.22 1.35 18.87
CA LEU A 24 7.25 1.29 17.84
C LEU A 24 8.46 0.54 18.40
N GLU A 25 8.87 -0.53 17.75
CA GLU A 25 10.05 -1.29 18.17
C GLU A 25 11.26 -0.94 17.32
N LEU A 26 12.34 -0.60 18.01
CA LEU A 26 13.62 -0.26 17.43
C LEU A 26 14.58 -1.45 17.52
N THR A 27 15.50 -1.52 16.57
CA THR A 27 16.67 -2.40 16.63
C THR A 27 17.35 -2.29 17.99
N SER A 28 17.85 -3.41 18.49
CA SER A 28 18.60 -3.44 19.75
C SER A 28 19.63 -2.32 19.82
N SER A 29 19.57 -1.50 20.87
CA SER A 29 20.58 -0.46 21.12
C SER A 29 21.98 -1.02 21.35
N ALA A 30 22.09 -2.31 21.69
CA ALA A 30 23.35 -3.03 21.81
C ALA A 30 23.90 -3.54 20.46
N ALA A 31 23.17 -3.38 19.35
CA ALA A 31 23.60 -3.88 18.04
C ALA A 31 24.80 -3.09 17.46
N SER A 32 24.81 -1.77 17.65
CA SER A 32 25.89 -0.87 17.21
C SER A 32 25.80 0.48 17.92
N GLU A 33 26.89 1.26 17.87
CA GLU A 33 26.90 2.64 18.37
C GLU A 33 25.84 3.52 17.69
N GLN A 34 25.65 3.36 16.37
CA GLN A 34 24.61 4.10 15.64
C GLN A 34 23.21 3.71 16.12
N SER A 35 22.96 2.42 16.35
CA SER A 35 21.66 1.95 16.87
C SER A 35 21.34 2.52 18.25
N PHE A 36 22.35 2.69 19.11
CA PHE A 36 22.20 3.37 20.39
C PHE A 36 21.81 4.84 20.20
N LEU A 37 22.55 5.58 19.36
CA LEU A 37 22.31 7.00 19.10
C LEU A 37 20.93 7.25 18.48
N ASP A 38 20.52 6.41 17.53
CA ASP A 38 19.19 6.51 16.89
C ASP A 38 18.07 6.23 17.89
N CYS A 39 18.23 5.21 18.74
CA CYS A 39 17.26 4.88 19.79
C CYS A 39 17.11 6.04 20.79
N GLU A 40 18.23 6.62 21.24
CA GLU A 40 18.23 7.78 22.13
C GLU A 40 17.58 9.01 21.48
N ALA A 41 17.86 9.25 20.20
CA ALA A 41 17.29 10.37 19.46
C ALA A 41 15.77 10.23 19.30
N ILE A 42 15.29 9.04 18.95
CA ILE A 42 13.85 8.77 18.74
C ILE A 42 13.08 8.90 20.06
N CYS A 43 13.60 8.40 21.18
CA CYS A 43 12.96 8.55 22.49
C CYS A 43 12.78 10.02 22.90
N LYS A 44 13.67 10.92 22.42
CA LYS A 44 13.61 12.36 22.70
C LYS A 44 12.64 13.14 21.80
N LEU A 45 12.02 12.51 20.80
CA LEU A 45 11.09 13.18 19.88
C LEU A 45 9.71 13.43 20.49
N GLY A 46 9.35 12.75 21.59
CA GLY A 46 8.04 12.92 22.24
C GLY A 46 6.89 12.38 21.39
N LEU A 47 7.12 11.28 20.68
CA LEU A 47 6.12 10.58 19.88
C LEU A 47 4.99 10.03 20.76
N MET A 48 3.80 9.88 20.19
CA MET A 48 2.65 9.25 20.85
C MET A 48 2.82 7.74 21.10
N PRO A 49 3.35 6.91 20.17
CA PRO A 49 3.63 5.50 20.46
C PRO A 49 4.69 5.34 21.55
N LYS A 50 4.53 4.30 22.36
CA LYS A 50 5.59 3.84 23.25
C LYS A 50 6.75 3.26 22.45
N ILE A 51 7.96 3.65 22.81
CA ILE A 51 9.17 3.20 22.12
C ILE A 51 9.73 1.98 22.84
N LEU A 52 9.88 0.88 22.11
CA LEU A 52 10.41 -0.39 22.59
C LEU A 52 11.74 -0.69 21.91
N THR A 53 12.57 -1.51 22.54
CA THR A 53 13.74 -2.13 21.88
C THR A 53 13.88 -3.58 22.33
N HIS A 54 14.37 -4.43 21.45
CA HIS A 54 14.64 -5.83 21.78
C HIS A 54 16.06 -6.03 22.28
N ILE A 55 16.25 -6.97 23.20
CA ILE A 55 17.55 -7.38 23.71
C ILE A 55 17.68 -8.89 23.76
N ARG A 56 18.92 -9.39 23.78
CA ARG A 56 19.19 -10.75 24.25
C ARG A 56 18.96 -10.80 25.75
N CYS A 57 18.72 -12.01 26.28
CA CYS A 57 18.63 -12.24 27.72
C CYS A 57 20.02 -12.14 28.41
N HIS A 58 20.64 -10.96 28.36
CA HIS A 58 21.96 -10.64 28.89
C HIS A 58 21.93 -9.28 29.62
N MET A 59 22.60 -9.20 30.78
CA MET A 59 22.54 -8.02 31.64
C MET A 59 23.15 -6.77 31.02
N ASP A 60 24.19 -6.91 30.20
CA ASP A 60 24.81 -5.76 29.54
C ASP A 60 23.90 -5.14 28.48
N ASP A 61 23.21 -5.96 27.68
CA ASP A 61 22.21 -5.49 26.71
C ASP A 61 21.06 -4.77 27.44
N ALA A 62 20.62 -5.28 28.59
CA ALA A 62 19.57 -4.64 29.40
C ALA A 62 20.00 -3.27 29.95
N ARG A 63 21.25 -3.12 30.41
CA ARG A 63 21.76 -1.81 30.87
C ARG A 63 21.80 -0.79 29.73
N ILE A 64 22.30 -1.20 28.56
CA ILE A 64 22.38 -0.35 27.36
C ILE A 64 20.98 0.09 26.93
N ALA A 65 19.99 -0.81 26.94
CA ALA A 65 18.61 -0.48 26.59
C ALA A 65 17.98 0.53 27.56
N VAL A 66 18.16 0.37 28.87
CA VAL A 66 17.60 1.31 29.87
C VAL A 66 18.19 2.71 29.73
N GLU A 67 19.46 2.83 29.32
CA GLU A 67 20.14 4.12 29.14
C GLU A 67 19.59 4.96 27.98
N THR A 68 18.94 4.35 26.97
CA THR A 68 18.41 5.10 25.82
C THR A 68 17.09 5.82 26.11
N GLY A 69 16.40 5.46 27.19
CA GLY A 69 15.11 6.06 27.57
C GLY A 69 13.88 5.41 26.95
N VAL A 70 13.97 4.17 26.47
CA VAL A 70 12.81 3.39 25.97
C VAL A 70 11.75 3.18 27.04
N ASP A 71 10.49 3.07 26.62
CA ASP A 71 9.32 2.79 27.48
C ASP A 71 9.24 1.32 27.91
N GLY A 72 9.89 0.42 27.16
CA GLY A 72 9.90 -1.00 27.42
C GLY A 72 11.01 -1.74 26.69
N VAL A 73 11.32 -2.93 27.21
CA VAL A 73 12.38 -3.79 26.68
C VAL A 73 11.78 -5.16 26.39
N ASP A 74 11.90 -5.61 25.14
CA ASP A 74 11.52 -6.97 24.76
C ASP A 74 12.71 -7.91 24.91
N VAL A 75 12.61 -8.88 25.81
CA VAL A 75 13.67 -9.87 26.05
C VAL A 75 13.41 -11.07 25.16
N VAL A 76 14.11 -11.14 24.03
CA VAL A 76 13.87 -12.17 23.02
C VAL A 76 14.46 -13.49 23.47
N ILE A 77 13.58 -14.47 23.72
CA ILE A 77 13.93 -15.87 24.00
C ILE A 77 13.37 -16.75 22.86
N GLY A 78 13.70 -16.41 21.62
CA GLY A 78 13.06 -16.99 20.43
C GLY A 78 13.89 -18.05 19.70
N ILE A 79 13.75 -19.34 20.04
CA ILE A 79 14.23 -20.46 19.19
C ILE A 79 13.19 -21.59 18.99
N SER A 80 11.92 -21.36 19.32
CA SER A 80 10.86 -22.37 19.23
C SER A 80 10.77 -22.98 17.82
N SER A 81 10.96 -24.30 17.71
CA SER A 81 10.84 -25.04 16.46
C SER A 81 9.42 -25.00 15.89
N LEU A 82 8.40 -24.91 16.75
CA LEU A 82 6.99 -24.82 16.38
C LEU A 82 6.63 -23.49 15.71
N LEU A 83 7.26 -22.39 16.12
CA LEU A 83 7.02 -21.07 15.53
C LEU A 83 7.83 -20.80 14.27
N ARG A 84 8.66 -21.75 13.81
CA ARG A 84 9.39 -21.61 12.53
C ARG A 84 8.47 -21.76 11.31
N HIS A 85 7.44 -22.61 11.40
CA HIS A 85 6.48 -22.85 10.31
C HIS A 85 5.06 -23.17 10.82
N PRO A 86 4.46 -22.32 11.67
CA PRO A 86 3.18 -22.65 12.28
C PRO A 86 2.04 -22.45 11.27
N ASN A 87 1.04 -23.34 11.33
CA ASN A 87 -0.25 -23.10 10.67
C ASN A 87 -1.27 -22.48 11.66
N PRO A 88 -2.38 -21.89 11.16
CA PRO A 88 -3.31 -21.14 12.00
C PRO A 88 -3.87 -21.91 13.21
N ARG A 89 -4.15 -23.21 13.05
CA ARG A 89 -4.65 -24.04 14.16
C ARG A 89 -3.60 -24.26 15.25
N GLN A 90 -2.35 -24.48 14.84
CA GLN A 90 -1.24 -24.64 15.80
C GLN A 90 -0.99 -23.36 16.59
N VAL A 91 -1.15 -22.19 15.95
CA VAL A 91 -1.05 -20.90 16.65
C VAL A 91 -2.19 -20.71 17.64
N ASP A 92 -3.43 -21.01 17.24
CA ASP A 92 -4.60 -20.93 18.13
C ASP A 92 -4.42 -21.82 19.37
N ASP A 93 -4.07 -23.10 19.18
CA ASP A 93 -3.85 -24.05 20.28
C ASP A 93 -2.73 -23.58 21.23
N LEU A 94 -1.62 -23.11 20.67
CA LEU A 94 -0.47 -22.63 21.44
C LEU A 94 -0.84 -21.40 22.26
N VAL A 95 -1.46 -20.40 21.64
CA VAL A 95 -1.80 -19.13 22.30
C VAL A 95 -2.90 -19.33 23.33
N ARG A 96 -3.91 -20.17 23.08
CA ARG A 96 -4.92 -20.52 24.09
C ARG A 96 -4.30 -21.22 25.29
N THR A 97 -3.39 -22.16 25.05
CA THR A 97 -2.65 -22.85 26.11
C THR A 97 -1.83 -21.85 26.92
N LEU A 98 -1.06 -20.99 26.26
CA LEU A 98 -0.26 -19.95 26.92
C LEU A 98 -1.14 -19.01 27.75
N ARG A 99 -2.27 -18.56 27.17
CA ARG A 99 -3.24 -17.69 27.84
C ARG A 99 -3.83 -18.32 29.10
N SER A 100 -3.99 -19.65 29.13
CA SER A 100 -4.47 -20.35 30.33
C SER A 100 -3.43 -20.45 31.45
N VAL A 101 -2.15 -20.28 31.13
CA VAL A 101 -1.03 -20.47 32.07
C VAL A 101 -0.53 -19.14 32.64
N VAL A 102 -0.46 -18.10 31.80
CA VAL A 102 0.04 -16.78 32.22
C VAL A 102 -1.12 -15.84 32.50
N SER A 103 -0.88 -14.74 33.22
CA SER A 103 -1.86 -13.67 33.46
C SER A 103 -1.47 -12.33 32.81
N CYS A 104 -0.25 -12.23 32.28
CA CYS A 104 0.24 -11.05 31.57
C CYS A 104 -0.29 -10.99 30.13
N ASP A 105 -0.04 -9.88 29.46
CA ASP A 105 -0.25 -9.72 28.02
C ASP A 105 0.60 -10.71 27.20
N ILE A 106 0.17 -11.00 25.98
CA ILE A 106 0.81 -11.96 25.07
C ILE A 106 1.07 -11.28 23.74
N GLU A 107 2.34 -11.22 23.36
CA GLU A 107 2.80 -10.75 22.07
C GLU A 107 3.11 -11.92 21.14
N ILE A 108 2.95 -11.73 19.83
CA ILE A 108 3.33 -12.73 18.84
C ILE A 108 4.03 -12.11 17.62
N HIS A 109 5.10 -12.79 17.20
CA HIS A 109 5.90 -12.48 16.03
C HIS A 109 5.82 -13.61 15.00
N LEU A 110 5.50 -13.30 13.74
CA LEU A 110 5.15 -14.30 12.73
C LEU A 110 5.79 -13.97 11.37
N HIS A 111 6.65 -14.87 10.91
CA HIS A 111 7.23 -14.81 9.56
C HIS A 111 6.26 -15.30 8.47
N ASN A 112 6.48 -14.84 7.24
CA ASN A 112 5.57 -15.06 6.12
C ASN A 112 6.08 -16.05 5.04
N ASP A 113 7.07 -16.89 5.35
CA ASP A 113 7.69 -17.85 4.41
C ASP A 113 6.70 -18.74 3.65
N THR A 114 5.56 -19.06 4.27
CA THR A 114 4.51 -19.90 3.68
C THR A 114 3.21 -19.15 3.37
N GLY A 115 3.24 -17.80 3.42
CA GLY A 115 2.07 -16.96 3.19
C GLY A 115 1.04 -16.98 4.33
N MET A 116 1.42 -17.42 5.52
CA MET A 116 0.50 -17.65 6.65
C MET A 116 0.55 -16.55 7.73
N ALA A 117 1.42 -15.54 7.64
CA ALA A 117 1.64 -14.59 8.74
C ALA A 117 0.34 -13.89 9.19
N ILE A 118 -0.46 -13.39 8.24
CA ILE A 118 -1.73 -12.71 8.52
C ILE A 118 -2.76 -13.66 9.15
N ALA A 119 -2.89 -14.88 8.62
CA ALA A 119 -3.84 -15.87 9.14
C ALA A 119 -3.46 -16.35 10.55
N ASN A 120 -2.16 -16.52 10.80
CA ASN A 120 -1.60 -16.85 12.09
C ASN A 120 -1.81 -15.71 13.10
N ALA A 121 -1.58 -14.46 12.68
CA ALA A 121 -1.79 -13.26 13.49
C ALA A 121 -3.26 -13.14 13.93
N TYR A 122 -4.19 -13.29 12.98
CA TYR A 122 -5.62 -13.29 13.29
C TYR A 122 -6.01 -14.44 14.23
N SER A 123 -5.44 -15.63 14.04
CA SER A 123 -5.70 -16.79 14.92
C SER A 123 -5.17 -16.57 16.34
N ALA A 124 -3.96 -16.01 16.47
CA ALA A 124 -3.40 -15.64 17.77
C ALA A 124 -4.29 -14.63 18.50
N ARG A 125 -4.80 -13.61 17.79
CA ARG A 125 -5.74 -12.63 18.34
C ARG A 125 -7.00 -13.29 18.87
N MET A 126 -7.59 -14.19 18.09
CA MET A 126 -8.79 -14.94 18.50
C MET A 126 -8.53 -15.86 19.71
N ALA A 127 -7.30 -16.34 19.86
CA ALA A 127 -6.85 -17.17 20.96
C ALA A 127 -6.48 -16.40 22.24
N GLY A 128 -6.39 -15.06 22.19
CA GLY A 128 -6.14 -14.20 23.34
C GLY A 128 -4.75 -13.55 23.37
N ALA A 129 -4.01 -13.54 22.25
CA ALA A 129 -2.89 -12.61 22.09
C ALA A 129 -3.38 -11.16 22.09
N THR A 130 -2.61 -10.29 22.74
CA THR A 130 -2.94 -8.86 22.93
C THR A 130 -2.10 -7.94 22.06
N HIS A 131 -0.92 -8.40 21.61
CA HIS A 131 -0.03 -7.65 20.74
C HIS A 131 0.43 -8.52 19.56
N ILE A 132 0.48 -7.91 18.37
CA ILE A 132 0.94 -8.55 17.13
C ILE A 132 2.01 -7.68 16.50
N ASP A 133 3.15 -8.29 16.20
CA ASP A 133 4.19 -7.63 15.44
C ASP A 133 3.81 -7.52 13.98
N THR A 134 4.01 -6.34 13.45
CA THR A 134 3.82 -6.00 12.05
C THR A 134 5.01 -5.23 11.52
N SER A 135 5.11 -5.19 10.20
CA SER A 135 6.05 -4.32 9.51
C SER A 135 5.37 -3.66 8.31
N VAL A 136 5.76 -2.43 8.00
CA VAL A 136 5.27 -1.71 6.82
C VAL A 136 5.65 -2.51 5.57
N LEU A 137 4.69 -2.78 4.68
CA LEU A 137 4.85 -3.71 3.55
C LEU A 137 5.30 -5.13 3.94
N GLY A 138 5.31 -5.46 5.23
CA GLY A 138 5.75 -6.74 5.77
C GLY A 138 7.26 -6.96 5.70
N ILE A 139 8.07 -5.92 5.50
CA ILE A 139 9.52 -6.08 5.34
C ILE A 139 10.17 -6.70 6.59
N GLY A 140 11.20 -7.50 6.38
CA GLY A 140 11.96 -8.18 7.42
C GLY A 140 12.85 -9.26 6.81
N GLU A 141 13.42 -10.12 7.65
CA GLU A 141 14.25 -11.24 7.19
C GLU A 141 13.52 -12.12 6.15
N ARG A 142 14.23 -12.54 5.10
CA ARG A 142 13.72 -13.37 3.99
C ARG A 142 12.54 -12.72 3.25
N VAL A 143 11.34 -13.26 3.42
CA VAL A 143 10.08 -12.72 2.85
C VAL A 143 9.29 -11.91 3.87
N GLY A 144 9.90 -11.66 5.04
CA GLY A 144 9.37 -10.75 6.04
C GLY A 144 8.35 -11.38 7.01
N ILE A 145 7.50 -10.52 7.55
CA ILE A 145 6.58 -10.81 8.67
C ILE A 145 5.14 -10.40 8.35
N THR A 146 4.26 -10.37 9.34
CA THR A 146 2.89 -9.85 9.19
C THR A 146 2.90 -8.43 8.62
N THR A 147 2.33 -8.25 7.42
CA THR A 147 2.20 -6.94 6.79
C THR A 147 1.18 -6.07 7.53
N LEU A 148 1.57 -4.84 7.91
CA LEU A 148 0.70 -3.88 8.59
C LEU A 148 -0.62 -3.65 7.84
N GLY A 149 -0.55 -3.21 6.57
CA GLY A 149 -1.75 -2.91 5.77
C GLY A 149 -2.68 -4.11 5.62
N SER A 150 -2.12 -5.32 5.46
CA SER A 150 -2.91 -6.55 5.36
C SER A 150 -3.57 -6.95 6.68
N LEU A 151 -2.90 -6.75 7.83
CA LEU A 151 -3.52 -6.97 9.14
C LEU A 151 -4.63 -5.95 9.40
N VAL A 152 -4.40 -4.67 9.07
CA VAL A 152 -5.40 -3.60 9.14
C VAL A 152 -6.62 -3.95 8.28
N ALA A 153 -6.41 -4.41 7.05
CA ALA A 153 -7.50 -4.88 6.18
C ALA A 153 -8.29 -6.02 6.84
N CYS A 154 -7.60 -7.03 7.36
CA CYS A 154 -8.21 -8.18 8.02
C CYS A 154 -9.04 -7.75 9.24
N MET A 155 -8.49 -6.94 10.13
CA MET A 155 -9.17 -6.43 11.32
C MET A 155 -10.35 -5.50 10.95
N TYR A 156 -10.20 -4.70 9.88
CA TYR A 156 -11.28 -3.86 9.37
C TYR A 156 -12.48 -4.70 8.94
N THR A 157 -12.26 -5.83 8.25
CA THR A 157 -13.37 -6.71 7.86
C THR A 157 -14.12 -7.32 9.05
N ALA A 158 -13.44 -7.50 10.19
CA ALA A 158 -14.05 -8.01 11.41
C ALA A 158 -14.81 -6.92 12.18
N ASN A 159 -14.24 -5.71 12.30
CA ASN A 159 -14.88 -4.57 12.97
C ASN A 159 -14.38 -3.23 12.40
N PRO A 160 -15.07 -2.67 11.39
CA PRO A 160 -14.65 -1.41 10.77
C PRO A 160 -14.62 -0.23 11.74
N GLU A 161 -15.57 -0.16 12.67
CA GLU A 161 -15.68 0.98 13.61
C GLU A 161 -14.52 1.00 14.60
N TYR A 162 -14.14 -0.17 15.13
CA TYR A 162 -12.96 -0.27 16.00
C TYR A 162 -11.69 0.21 15.27
N VAL A 163 -11.45 -0.31 14.06
CA VAL A 163 -10.25 0.03 13.30
C VAL A 163 -10.20 1.51 12.93
N LYS A 164 -11.32 2.11 12.48
CA LYS A 164 -11.41 3.55 12.20
C LYS A 164 -11.24 4.43 13.43
N SER A 165 -11.67 3.96 14.61
CA SER A 165 -11.49 4.70 15.86
C SER A 165 -10.03 4.68 16.35
N LYS A 166 -9.27 3.68 15.91
CA LYS A 166 -7.92 3.42 16.38
C LYS A 166 -6.82 3.96 15.46
N TYR A 167 -7.01 3.83 14.14
CA TYR A 167 -6.01 4.23 13.15
C TYR A 167 -6.53 5.29 12.21
N ASN A 168 -5.63 6.20 11.81
CA ASN A 168 -5.86 7.13 10.71
C ASN A 168 -5.63 6.43 9.37
N LEU A 169 -6.60 5.64 8.93
CA LEU A 169 -6.51 4.79 7.74
C LEU A 169 -6.08 5.52 6.45
N PRO A 170 -6.47 6.78 6.17
CA PRO A 170 -5.94 7.54 5.04
C PRO A 170 -4.42 7.68 5.00
N MET A 171 -3.73 7.64 6.15
CA MET A 171 -2.27 7.76 6.23
C MET A 171 -1.53 6.49 5.82
N LEU A 172 -2.20 5.33 5.69
CA LEU A 172 -1.54 4.05 5.41
C LEU A 172 -0.66 4.09 4.16
N ARG A 173 -1.12 4.76 3.10
CA ARG A 173 -0.39 4.88 1.84
C ARG A 173 0.87 5.75 1.97
N GLU A 174 0.80 6.82 2.74
CA GLU A 174 1.95 7.69 2.99
C GLU A 174 3.02 6.95 3.81
N VAL A 175 2.59 6.19 4.83
CA VAL A 175 3.50 5.33 5.62
C VAL A 175 4.17 4.27 4.73
N GLU A 176 3.41 3.59 3.87
CA GLU A 176 3.97 2.59 2.96
C GLU A 176 4.88 3.18 1.88
N ASN A 177 4.52 4.34 1.30
CA ASN A 177 5.36 5.01 0.31
C ASN A 177 6.68 5.49 0.91
N LEU A 178 6.64 6.05 2.13
CA LEU A 178 7.84 6.48 2.84
C LEU A 178 8.81 5.33 3.04
N VAL A 179 8.33 4.17 3.52
CA VAL A 179 9.17 2.99 3.70
C VAL A 179 9.63 2.42 2.36
N ALA A 180 8.76 2.37 1.36
CA ALA A 180 9.10 1.91 0.01
C ALA A 180 10.23 2.73 -0.60
N GLU A 181 10.19 4.05 -0.46
CA GLU A 181 11.23 4.98 -0.90
C GLU A 181 12.54 4.76 -0.13
N ALA A 182 12.48 4.65 1.20
CA ALA A 182 13.65 4.46 2.05
C ALA A 182 14.40 3.13 1.79
N VAL A 183 13.68 2.09 1.37
CA VAL A 183 14.26 0.76 1.06
C VAL A 183 14.36 0.47 -0.44
N GLU A 184 14.08 1.47 -1.28
CA GLU A 184 14.19 1.41 -2.74
C GLU A 184 13.39 0.27 -3.39
N VAL A 185 12.17 0.01 -2.90
CA VAL A 185 11.25 -0.99 -3.46
C VAL A 185 9.98 -0.33 -3.97
N ASN A 186 9.26 -1.03 -4.85
CA ASN A 186 7.92 -0.61 -5.25
C ASN A 186 6.88 -1.26 -4.33
N VAL A 187 5.81 -0.52 -4.01
CA VAL A 187 4.60 -1.11 -3.44
C VAL A 187 4.04 -2.14 -4.44
N PRO A 188 3.85 -3.42 -4.05
CA PRO A 188 3.33 -4.43 -4.96
C PRO A 188 1.98 -4.02 -5.56
N PHE A 189 1.77 -4.25 -6.86
CA PHE A 189 0.52 -3.87 -7.52
C PHE A 189 -0.72 -4.53 -6.89
N SER A 190 -0.55 -5.68 -6.25
CA SER A 190 -1.58 -6.45 -5.54
C SER A 190 -1.54 -6.28 -4.02
N ASN A 191 -0.81 -5.30 -3.49
CA ASN A 191 -0.77 -5.05 -2.05
C ASN A 191 -2.18 -4.74 -1.53
N PRO A 192 -2.66 -5.37 -0.44
CA PRO A 192 -3.97 -5.05 0.12
C PRO A 192 -4.10 -3.56 0.46
N ILE A 193 -5.28 -2.99 0.19
CA ILE A 193 -5.62 -1.56 0.33
C ILE A 193 -4.88 -0.65 -0.67
N THR A 194 -3.56 -0.55 -0.61
CA THR A 194 -2.79 0.50 -1.31
C THR A 194 -2.23 0.08 -2.65
N GLY A 195 -2.25 -1.21 -2.97
CA GLY A 195 -1.81 -1.73 -4.26
C GLY A 195 -2.69 -1.19 -5.39
N TYR A 196 -2.08 -0.95 -6.54
CA TYR A 196 -2.76 -0.44 -7.73
C TYR A 196 -4.07 -1.17 -8.07
N CYS A 197 -4.10 -2.50 -7.87
CA CYS A 197 -5.24 -3.35 -8.18
C CYS A 197 -6.26 -3.51 -7.04
N ALA A 198 -5.99 -3.04 -5.82
CA ALA A 198 -6.78 -3.35 -4.61
C ALA A 198 -8.26 -2.92 -4.73
N PHE A 199 -8.51 -1.75 -5.32
CA PHE A 199 -9.86 -1.21 -5.55
C PHE A 199 -10.19 -1.14 -7.05
N THR A 200 -9.68 -2.10 -7.81
CA THR A 200 -9.94 -2.19 -9.25
C THR A 200 -10.92 -3.29 -9.60
N HIS A 201 -11.90 -2.94 -10.42
CA HIS A 201 -12.86 -3.90 -10.94
C HIS A 201 -12.73 -4.03 -12.43
N LYS A 202 -12.73 -5.29 -12.89
CA LYS A 202 -12.76 -5.60 -14.31
C LYS A 202 -14.14 -5.28 -14.87
N ALA A 203 -14.17 -4.54 -15.96
CA ALA A 203 -15.39 -4.29 -16.73
C ALA A 203 -16.10 -5.62 -17.08
N GLY A 204 -17.43 -5.64 -16.97
CA GLY A 204 -18.23 -6.85 -17.14
C GLY A 204 -19.29 -6.99 -16.05
N ILE A 205 -19.67 -8.23 -15.73
CA ILE A 205 -20.69 -8.53 -14.72
C ILE A 205 -20.34 -7.96 -13.34
N HIS A 206 -19.06 -7.92 -12.97
CA HIS A 206 -18.60 -7.35 -11.70
C HIS A 206 -18.82 -5.84 -11.66
N ALA A 207 -18.40 -5.11 -12.71
CA ALA A 207 -18.62 -3.67 -12.80
C ALA A 207 -20.11 -3.29 -12.73
N LYS A 208 -21.01 -4.08 -13.36
CA LYS A 208 -22.45 -3.85 -13.27
C LYS A 208 -22.98 -4.03 -11.84
N ALA A 209 -22.53 -5.07 -11.15
CA ALA A 209 -22.94 -5.32 -9.76
C ALA A 209 -22.50 -4.18 -8.83
N ILE A 210 -21.30 -3.66 -9.01
CA ILE A 210 -20.76 -2.57 -8.18
C ILE A 210 -21.39 -1.22 -8.50
N LEU A 211 -21.69 -0.93 -9.77
CA LEU A 211 -22.42 0.28 -10.14
C LEU A 211 -23.82 0.33 -9.51
N ASN A 212 -24.44 -0.82 -9.28
CA ASN A 212 -25.74 -0.93 -8.62
C ASN A 212 -25.61 -0.92 -7.09
N ASN A 213 -24.71 -1.73 -6.55
CA ASN A 213 -24.42 -1.80 -5.12
C ASN A 213 -22.95 -2.18 -4.91
N PRO A 214 -22.07 -1.21 -4.58
CA PRO A 214 -20.64 -1.45 -4.41
C PRO A 214 -20.31 -2.53 -3.36
N SER A 215 -21.12 -2.61 -2.29
CA SER A 215 -20.95 -3.60 -1.21
C SER A 215 -21.07 -5.07 -1.66
N THR A 216 -21.53 -5.33 -2.89
CA THR A 216 -21.64 -6.69 -3.44
C THR A 216 -20.26 -7.38 -3.56
N TYR A 217 -19.21 -6.62 -3.87
CA TYR A 217 -17.86 -7.14 -4.08
C TYR A 217 -16.76 -6.32 -3.40
N GLU A 218 -17.11 -5.24 -2.69
CA GLU A 218 -16.15 -4.39 -1.97
C GLU A 218 -16.26 -4.64 -0.47
N ILE A 219 -15.49 -5.61 0.02
CA ILE A 219 -15.39 -5.91 1.47
C ILE A 219 -14.69 -4.78 2.24
N LEU A 220 -13.86 -4.00 1.55
CA LEU A 220 -13.21 -2.78 2.06
C LEU A 220 -13.81 -1.58 1.32
N LYS A 221 -14.11 -0.50 2.05
CA LYS A 221 -14.57 0.76 1.45
C LYS A 221 -13.38 1.66 1.13
N PRO A 222 -13.10 2.01 -0.13
CA PRO A 222 -11.92 2.81 -0.47
C PRO A 222 -11.93 4.19 0.22
N GLU A 223 -13.10 4.78 0.43
CA GLU A 223 -13.24 6.10 1.03
C GLU A 223 -12.69 6.16 2.47
N ASP A 224 -12.85 5.07 3.23
CA ASP A 224 -12.33 4.98 4.60
C ASP A 224 -10.78 5.01 4.64
N PHE A 225 -10.12 4.64 3.53
CA PHE A 225 -8.66 4.67 3.36
C PHE A 225 -8.17 5.89 2.55
N GLY A 226 -9.02 6.91 2.35
CA GLY A 226 -8.67 8.08 1.53
C GLY A 226 -8.40 7.74 0.06
N LEU A 227 -8.99 6.65 -0.43
CA LEU A 227 -8.86 6.13 -1.79
C LEU A 227 -10.16 6.35 -2.57
N THR A 228 -10.05 6.21 -3.88
CA THR A 228 -11.21 6.18 -4.77
C THR A 228 -11.22 4.87 -5.56
N ARG A 229 -12.40 4.36 -5.85
CA ARG A 229 -12.55 3.16 -6.67
C ARG A 229 -12.20 3.44 -8.13
N TYR A 230 -11.60 2.44 -8.78
CA TYR A 230 -11.26 2.51 -10.19
C TYR A 230 -11.93 1.38 -10.98
N VAL A 231 -12.58 1.71 -12.09
CA VAL A 231 -13.06 0.70 -13.04
C VAL A 231 -12.06 0.65 -14.19
N SER A 232 -11.33 -0.46 -14.31
CA SER A 232 -10.34 -0.61 -15.37
C SER A 232 -11.05 -0.78 -16.73
N ILE A 233 -11.06 0.31 -17.51
CA ILE A 233 -11.64 0.38 -18.86
C ILE A 233 -10.56 0.12 -19.95
N GLY A 234 -9.28 -0.02 -19.58
CA GLY A 234 -8.15 -0.23 -20.52
C GLY A 234 -7.78 -1.68 -20.84
N HIS A 235 -8.53 -2.68 -20.35
CA HIS A 235 -8.17 -4.10 -20.53
C HIS A 235 -8.95 -4.74 -21.69
N ARG A 236 -8.42 -5.80 -22.30
CA ARG A 236 -9.09 -6.62 -23.34
C ARG A 236 -10.56 -6.99 -23.07
N LEU A 237 -10.99 -7.04 -21.80
CA LEU A 237 -12.36 -7.40 -21.40
C LEU A 237 -13.27 -6.19 -21.15
N THR A 238 -12.86 -4.98 -21.54
CA THR A 238 -13.67 -3.77 -21.39
C THR A 238 -14.99 -3.89 -22.15
N GLY A 239 -16.08 -3.95 -21.39
CA GLY A 239 -17.44 -3.97 -21.92
C GLY A 239 -17.99 -2.58 -22.19
N TRP A 240 -19.02 -2.50 -23.02
CA TRP A 240 -19.71 -1.27 -23.42
C TRP A 240 -20.13 -0.39 -22.22
N ASN A 241 -20.65 -0.97 -21.13
CA ASN A 241 -21.05 -0.22 -19.94
C ASN A 241 -19.91 0.58 -19.31
N ALA A 242 -18.69 0.03 -19.31
CA ALA A 242 -17.53 0.68 -18.71
C ALA A 242 -17.06 1.85 -19.58
N VAL A 243 -17.11 1.70 -20.91
CA VAL A 243 -16.84 2.80 -21.85
C VAL A 243 -17.91 3.88 -21.75
N LYS A 244 -19.20 3.50 -21.67
CA LYS A 244 -20.31 4.45 -21.49
C LYS A 244 -20.15 5.30 -20.23
N SER A 245 -19.87 4.67 -19.09
CA SER A 245 -19.61 5.38 -17.84
C SER A 245 -18.44 6.37 -17.97
N ARG A 246 -17.39 6.00 -18.72
CA ARG A 246 -16.25 6.90 -18.94
C ARG A 246 -16.58 8.07 -19.86
N VAL A 247 -17.32 7.82 -20.93
CA VAL A 247 -17.83 8.86 -21.85
C VAL A 247 -18.64 9.89 -21.09
N GLU A 248 -19.53 9.43 -20.19
CA GLU A 248 -20.32 10.29 -19.29
C GLU A 248 -19.44 11.08 -18.31
N GLN A 249 -18.46 10.43 -17.67
CA GLN A 249 -17.49 11.11 -16.78
C GLN A 249 -16.65 12.17 -17.51
N LEU A 250 -16.29 11.93 -18.77
CA LEU A 250 -15.51 12.87 -19.59
C LEU A 250 -16.37 13.99 -20.19
N GLY A 251 -17.70 13.95 -19.99
CA GLY A 251 -18.65 14.91 -20.55
C GLY A 251 -18.78 14.82 -22.08
N LEU A 252 -18.49 13.66 -22.67
CA LEU A 252 -18.54 13.44 -24.11
C LEU A 252 -19.97 13.04 -24.53
N LYS A 253 -20.52 13.69 -25.56
CA LYS A 253 -21.86 13.38 -26.06
C LYS A 253 -21.75 12.39 -27.21
N LEU A 254 -21.94 11.10 -26.91
CA LEU A 254 -21.93 10.03 -27.89
C LEU A 254 -23.23 9.20 -27.82
N THR A 255 -23.69 8.71 -28.96
CA THR A 255 -24.82 7.77 -29.05
C THR A 255 -24.41 6.37 -28.62
N ASP A 256 -25.39 5.51 -28.29
CA ASP A 256 -25.09 4.13 -27.87
C ASP A 256 -24.33 3.33 -28.94
N ASP A 257 -24.56 3.60 -30.22
CA ASP A 257 -23.89 2.93 -31.34
C ASP A 257 -22.46 3.45 -31.57
N GLU A 258 -22.23 4.76 -31.39
CA GLU A 258 -20.88 5.35 -31.34
C GLU A 258 -20.05 4.77 -30.19
N ILE A 259 -20.66 4.61 -29.01
CA ILE A 259 -20.00 4.01 -27.85
C ILE A 259 -19.65 2.55 -28.12
N LYS A 260 -20.51 1.78 -28.80
CA LYS A 260 -20.21 0.40 -29.21
C LYS A 260 -19.01 0.34 -30.16
N ASP A 261 -18.95 1.23 -31.15
CA ASP A 261 -17.87 1.29 -32.12
C ASP A 261 -16.54 1.70 -31.49
N ALA A 262 -16.55 2.75 -30.64
CA ALA A 262 -15.38 3.13 -29.84
C ALA A 262 -14.91 2.00 -28.91
N THR A 263 -15.85 1.27 -28.28
CA THR A 263 -15.54 0.10 -27.45
C THR A 263 -14.85 -1.00 -28.26
N ALA A 264 -15.33 -1.27 -29.49
CA ALA A 264 -14.72 -2.25 -30.37
C ALA A 264 -13.27 -1.87 -30.69
N LYS A 265 -13.00 -0.58 -30.93
CA LYS A 265 -11.63 -0.12 -31.18
C LYS A 265 -10.72 -0.22 -29.97
N ILE A 266 -11.23 0.10 -28.77
CA ILE A 266 -10.47 -0.07 -27.52
C ILE A 266 -10.06 -1.53 -27.32
N LYS A 267 -10.97 -2.49 -27.58
CA LYS A 267 -10.66 -3.92 -27.50
C LYS A 267 -9.59 -4.34 -28.50
N GLU A 268 -9.72 -3.91 -29.75
CA GLU A 268 -8.75 -4.18 -30.81
C GLU A 268 -7.34 -3.69 -30.43
N LEU A 269 -7.24 -2.48 -29.87
CA LEU A 269 -5.96 -1.94 -29.41
C LEU A 269 -5.42 -2.64 -28.16
N ALA A 270 -6.32 -3.07 -27.26
CA ALA A 270 -5.97 -3.84 -26.07
C ALA A 270 -5.49 -5.27 -26.37
N ASP A 271 -5.89 -5.85 -27.51
CA ASP A 271 -5.35 -7.13 -28.01
C ASP A 271 -3.88 -7.01 -28.44
N VAL A 272 -3.44 -5.83 -28.89
CA VAL A 272 -2.07 -5.59 -29.38
C VAL A 272 -1.14 -5.10 -28.27
N ARG A 273 -1.63 -4.25 -27.36
CA ARG A 273 -0.83 -3.71 -26.25
C ARG A 273 -1.74 -3.32 -25.08
N THR A 274 -1.22 -3.40 -23.86
CA THR A 274 -1.90 -2.85 -22.67
C THR A 274 -2.18 -1.37 -22.86
N GLN A 275 -3.44 -0.94 -22.65
CA GLN A 275 -3.82 0.47 -22.73
C GLN A 275 -3.85 1.07 -21.33
N SER A 276 -3.16 2.20 -21.15
CA SER A 276 -3.36 3.05 -19.98
C SER A 276 -4.72 3.76 -20.08
N MET A 277 -5.15 4.37 -18.98
CA MET A 277 -6.40 5.13 -18.98
C MET A 277 -6.29 6.42 -19.77
N ASP A 278 -5.10 7.02 -19.82
CA ASP A 278 -4.80 8.13 -20.73
C ASP A 278 -4.93 7.74 -22.20
N ASP A 279 -4.58 6.50 -22.57
CA ASP A 279 -4.77 6.00 -23.94
C ASP A 279 -6.25 5.90 -24.27
N VAL A 280 -7.06 5.36 -23.35
CA VAL A 280 -8.52 5.24 -23.49
C VAL A 280 -9.17 6.60 -23.61
N ASP A 281 -8.84 7.54 -22.73
CA ASP A 281 -9.39 8.89 -22.74
C ASP A 281 -9.01 9.65 -24.02
N SER A 282 -7.76 9.51 -24.45
CA SER A 282 -7.28 10.09 -25.70
C SER A 282 -8.07 9.56 -26.90
N LEU A 283 -8.29 8.24 -26.95
CA LEU A 283 -9.09 7.62 -27.99
C LEU A 283 -10.53 8.12 -28.00
N LEU A 284 -11.19 8.16 -26.84
CA LEU A 284 -12.57 8.63 -26.73
C LEU A 284 -12.72 10.09 -27.15
N ARG A 285 -11.76 10.95 -26.79
CA ARG A 285 -11.75 12.35 -27.22
C ARG A 285 -11.52 12.51 -28.72
N VAL A 286 -10.61 11.73 -29.32
CA VAL A 286 -10.39 11.73 -30.77
C VAL A 286 -11.63 11.25 -31.51
N TYR A 287 -12.23 10.15 -31.05
CA TYR A 287 -13.46 9.61 -31.62
C TYR A 287 -14.58 10.64 -31.57
N HIS A 288 -14.86 11.21 -30.39
CA HIS A 288 -15.88 12.26 -30.22
C HIS A 288 -15.63 13.48 -31.11
N SER A 289 -14.38 13.96 -31.17
CA SER A 289 -14.04 15.09 -32.02
C SER A 289 -14.29 14.80 -33.49
N GLY A 290 -13.95 13.60 -33.97
CA GLY A 290 -14.18 13.20 -35.36
C GLY A 290 -15.67 13.07 -35.71
N ILE A 291 -16.49 12.54 -34.78
CA ILE A 291 -17.95 12.47 -34.96
C ILE A 291 -18.54 13.90 -35.03
N GLN A 292 -18.16 14.78 -34.10
CA GLN A 292 -18.70 16.14 -34.04
C GLN A 292 -18.28 17.01 -35.23
N SER A 293 -17.07 16.80 -35.78
CA SER A 293 -16.62 17.52 -36.98
C SER A 293 -17.16 16.92 -38.29
N GLY A 294 -17.79 15.75 -38.24
CA GLY A 294 -18.24 15.00 -39.42
C GLY A 294 -17.11 14.32 -40.19
N GLU A 295 -15.87 14.36 -39.68
CA GLU A 295 -14.71 13.68 -40.27
C GLU A 295 -14.73 12.16 -40.05
N LEU A 296 -15.52 11.69 -39.09
CA LEU A 296 -15.69 10.29 -38.74
C LEU A 296 -17.18 9.95 -38.69
N ALA A 297 -17.54 8.76 -39.18
CA ALA A 297 -18.84 8.14 -38.94
C ALA A 297 -18.66 6.73 -38.33
N VAL A 298 -19.71 6.23 -37.68
CA VAL A 298 -19.73 4.90 -37.06
C VAL A 298 -19.29 3.82 -38.06
N GLY A 299 -18.35 2.97 -37.65
CA GLY A 299 -17.84 1.86 -38.45
C GLY A 299 -16.70 2.22 -39.41
N GLN A 300 -16.29 3.49 -39.49
CA GLN A 300 -15.15 3.93 -40.32
C GLN A 300 -13.80 3.70 -39.63
N LYS A 301 -13.42 2.42 -39.46
CA LYS A 301 -12.20 2.04 -38.73
C LYS A 301 -10.91 2.67 -39.27
N VAL A 302 -10.74 2.69 -40.59
CA VAL A 302 -9.53 3.23 -41.24
C VAL A 302 -9.39 4.73 -40.97
N THR A 303 -10.50 5.46 -41.00
CA THR A 303 -10.52 6.89 -40.70
C THR A 303 -10.17 7.15 -39.23
N LEU A 304 -10.71 6.35 -38.30
CA LEU A 304 -10.36 6.43 -36.88
C LEU A 304 -8.88 6.14 -36.64
N ASP A 305 -8.30 5.14 -37.31
CA ASP A 305 -6.87 4.83 -37.22
C ASP A 305 -6.00 5.98 -37.69
N ARG A 306 -6.37 6.63 -38.79
CA ARG A 306 -5.68 7.83 -39.29
C ARG A 306 -5.71 8.95 -38.25
N LEU A 307 -6.89 9.28 -37.71
CA LEU A 307 -7.07 10.33 -36.72
C LEU A 307 -6.27 10.06 -35.42
N LEU A 308 -6.22 8.80 -34.99
CA LEU A 308 -5.42 8.39 -33.83
C LEU A 308 -3.91 8.51 -34.09
N ALA A 309 -3.46 8.20 -35.32
CA ALA A 309 -2.06 8.34 -35.71
C ALA A 309 -1.61 9.80 -35.78
N GLU A 310 -2.44 10.68 -36.35
CA GLU A 310 -2.20 12.13 -36.42
C GLU A 310 -2.04 12.73 -35.01
N ARG A 311 -2.98 12.42 -34.11
CA ARG A 311 -2.93 12.87 -32.72
C ARG A 311 -1.69 12.40 -31.96
N ARG A 312 -1.18 11.20 -32.27
CA ARG A 312 0.05 10.65 -31.66
C ARG A 312 1.31 11.39 -32.14
N GLN A 313 1.36 11.81 -33.40
CA GLN A 313 2.48 12.58 -33.93
C GLN A 313 2.56 13.97 -33.28
N ASP A 314 1.42 14.63 -33.11
CA ASP A 314 1.34 15.93 -32.42
C ASP A 314 1.80 15.83 -30.95
N ARG A 315 1.36 14.79 -30.24
CA ARG A 315 1.79 14.52 -28.86
C ARG A 315 3.28 14.24 -28.74
N ARG A 316 3.88 13.48 -29.67
CA ARG A 316 5.33 13.22 -29.68
C ARG A 316 6.10 14.51 -29.85
N ARG A 317 5.69 15.38 -30.78
CA ARG A 317 6.35 16.67 -31.04
C ARG A 317 6.37 17.56 -29.79
N SER A 318 5.24 17.66 -29.08
CA SER A 318 5.12 18.41 -27.82
C SER A 318 5.93 17.80 -26.65
N ARG A 319 6.02 16.45 -26.56
CA ARG A 319 6.81 15.77 -25.51
C ARG A 319 8.30 16.00 -25.65
N TYR A 320 8.85 16.03 -26.87
CA TYR A 320 10.27 16.32 -27.10
C TYR A 320 10.64 17.73 -26.62
N GLU A 321 9.75 18.70 -26.81
CA GLU A 321 9.92 20.08 -26.36
C GLU A 321 9.88 20.20 -24.82
N TYR A 322 9.09 19.36 -24.15
CA TYR A 322 8.97 19.34 -22.69
C TYR A 322 10.10 18.57 -22.00
N VAL A 323 10.51 17.43 -22.56
CA VAL A 323 11.62 16.61 -22.03
C VAL A 323 12.96 17.34 -22.17
N ALA A 324 13.15 18.12 -23.24
CA ALA A 324 14.32 18.99 -23.39
C ALA A 324 14.42 20.03 -22.26
N ARG A 325 13.28 20.60 -21.82
CA ARG A 325 13.22 21.55 -20.69
C ARG A 325 13.31 20.89 -19.31
N PHE A 326 12.90 19.63 -19.19
CA PHE A 326 12.91 18.88 -17.92
C PHE A 326 14.29 18.25 -17.63
N LEU A 327 15.05 17.86 -18.66
CA LEU A 327 16.42 17.36 -18.52
C LEU A 327 17.40 18.45 -18.02
N GLU A 328 17.15 19.73 -18.34
CA GLU A 328 17.91 20.86 -17.75
C GLU A 328 17.64 21.02 -16.25
N PHE A 329 16.50 20.55 -15.74
CA PHE A 329 16.11 20.64 -14.32
C PHE A 329 16.61 19.44 -13.49
N LEU A 330 16.64 18.23 -14.08
CA LEU A 330 16.97 16.99 -13.37
C LEU A 330 18.45 16.86 -13.00
N VAL A 331 19.35 17.53 -13.72
CA VAL A 331 20.79 17.56 -13.43
C VAL A 331 21.11 18.28 -12.10
N CYS A 332 20.17 19.06 -11.54
CA CYS A 332 20.36 19.77 -10.28
C CYS A 332 19.92 19.01 -9.02
N VAL A 333 19.17 17.90 -9.13
CA VAL A 333 18.45 17.31 -7.97
C VAL A 333 19.05 15.97 -7.48
N LEU A 334 19.82 15.26 -8.31
CA LEU A 334 20.31 13.90 -8.00
C LEU A 334 21.63 13.86 -7.19
N ALA A 335 21.77 14.69 -6.17
CA ALA A 335 22.94 14.70 -5.29
C ALA A 335 22.57 14.77 -3.81
N ALA A 336 21.66 13.93 -3.31
CA ALA A 336 21.53 13.71 -1.87
C ALA A 336 20.75 12.42 -1.52
N PHE A 337 21.31 11.69 -0.55
CA PHE A 337 20.70 10.68 0.33
C PHE A 337 20.67 9.21 -0.09
N SER A 338 21.43 8.41 0.66
CA SER A 338 21.22 6.98 0.90
C SER A 338 21.43 6.71 2.39
N GLN A 339 20.46 6.11 3.08
CA GLN A 339 20.64 5.28 4.27
C GLN A 339 19.32 4.61 4.66
N SER A 340 19.41 3.30 4.89
CA SER A 340 18.30 2.37 5.06
C SER A 340 17.79 2.34 6.50
N PHE A 341 16.47 2.37 6.70
CA PHE A 341 15.81 2.07 7.97
C PHE A 341 14.76 0.98 7.77
N VAL A 342 14.74 -0.03 8.65
CA VAL A 342 13.68 -1.03 8.75
C VAL A 342 13.12 -0.94 10.17
N TYR A 343 11.89 -0.44 10.31
CA TYR A 343 11.20 -0.33 11.60
C TYR A 343 10.25 -1.53 11.78
N GLN A 344 10.23 -2.11 12.98
CA GLN A 344 9.20 -3.07 13.40
C GLN A 344 8.13 -2.34 14.21
N ILE A 345 6.86 -2.63 13.93
CA ILE A 345 5.72 -1.94 14.52
C ILE A 345 4.89 -2.96 15.29
N LYS A 346 4.75 -2.79 16.61
CA LYS A 346 3.85 -3.63 17.40
C LYS A 346 2.47 -3.00 17.46
N THR A 347 1.46 -3.81 17.15
CA THR A 347 0.07 -3.38 17.12
C THR A 347 -0.66 -4.05 18.27
N ALA A 348 -1.19 -3.31 19.25
CA ALA A 348 -2.12 -3.91 20.20
C ALA A 348 -3.44 -4.17 19.47
N VAL A 349 -4.08 -5.30 19.73
CA VAL A 349 -5.19 -5.80 18.90
C VAL A 349 -6.43 -6.12 19.71
#